data_AF-A0A7S2JKS8-F1
#
_entry.id   AF-A0A7S2JKS8-F1
#
_cell.length_a   1.000
_cell.length_b   1.000
_cell.length_c   1.000
_cell.angle_alpha   90.00
_cell.angle_beta   90.00
_cell.angle_gamma   90.00
#
_symmetry.space_group_name_H-M   'P 1'
#
loop_
_entity.id
_entity.type
_entity.pdbx_description
1 polymer ?
#
loop_
_entity_poly.entity_id
_entity_poly.type
_entity_poly.pdbx_seq_one_letter_code
_entity_poly.pdbx_strand_id
1 'polypeptide(L)'
;QLTYQQVKGSGLANRCPTVESQGSSIPVKSGQKLRYVCFEPKSFAVEAEVEGGRKEFVTTKLMTRQTYSLAYIEGPLTANPVTFKIEDGLDHAATTVQLPDGERVPFLF
;
A
#
# COMPACT_ATOMS: atom_id res chain seq x y z
N GLN A 1 13.56 18.94 6.57
CA GLN A 1 12.12 19.00 6.25
C GLN A 1 11.98 19.62 4.86
N LEU A 2 11.07 19.11 4.02
CA LEU A 2 10.85 19.60 2.65
C LEU A 2 9.57 20.45 2.58
N THR A 3 9.59 21.49 1.77
CA THR A 3 8.38 22.28 1.45
C THR A 3 7.54 21.56 0.40
N TYR A 4 6.26 21.94 0.27
CA TYR A 4 5.37 21.39 -0.76
C TYR A 4 5.98 21.51 -2.17
N GLN A 5 6.59 22.65 -2.51
CA GLN A 5 7.17 22.87 -3.83
C GLN A 5 8.38 21.96 -4.11
N GLN A 6 9.12 21.58 -3.07
CA GLN A 6 10.22 20.62 -3.20
C GLN A 6 9.72 19.18 -3.39
N VAL A 7 8.54 18.85 -2.84
CA VAL A 7 7.94 17.52 -2.96
C VAL A 7 7.22 17.37 -4.31
N LYS A 8 6.55 18.41 -4.79
CA LYS A 8 5.75 18.40 -6.01
C LYS A 8 6.57 17.91 -7.22
N GLY A 9 6.12 16.81 -7.83
CA GLY A 9 6.75 16.24 -9.03
C GLY A 9 7.96 15.34 -8.80
N SER A 10 8.48 15.25 -7.57
CA SER A 10 9.59 14.33 -7.24
C SER A 10 9.17 12.86 -7.10
N GLY A 11 7.87 12.62 -6.93
CA GLY A 11 7.30 11.31 -6.60
C GLY A 11 7.43 10.90 -5.12
N LEU A 12 8.05 11.73 -4.28
CA LEU A 12 8.17 11.47 -2.84
C LEU A 12 6.81 11.41 -2.13
N ALA A 13 5.81 12.14 -2.62
CA ALA A 13 4.46 12.13 -2.04
C ALA A 13 3.77 10.76 -2.09
N ASN A 14 4.20 9.86 -2.99
CA ASN A 14 3.65 8.51 -3.12
C ASN A 14 4.49 7.45 -2.39
N ARG A 15 5.44 7.86 -1.54
CA ARG A 15 6.31 6.96 -0.77
C ARG A 15 5.92 6.99 0.71
N CYS A 16 5.91 5.83 1.36
CA CYS A 16 5.70 5.79 2.81
C CYS A 16 6.99 6.20 3.56
N PRO A 17 6.88 6.89 4.70
CA PRO A 17 8.02 7.16 5.56
C PRO A 17 8.66 5.86 6.05
N THR A 18 10.00 5.85 6.12
CA THR A 18 10.76 4.75 6.71
C THR A 18 11.05 5.03 8.18
N VAL A 19 11.06 3.97 8.99
CA VAL A 19 11.41 4.08 10.41
C VAL A 19 12.87 3.64 10.60
N GLU A 20 13.71 4.53 11.11
CA GLU A 20 15.01 4.17 11.67
C GLU A 20 14.79 3.73 13.11
N SER A 21 14.60 2.42 13.33
CA SER A 21 14.23 1.91 14.65
C SER A 21 15.44 1.76 15.57
N GLN A 22 15.29 2.16 16.84
CA GLN A 22 16.24 1.84 17.92
C GLN A 22 15.82 0.57 18.71
N GLY A 23 14.75 -0.12 18.32
CA GLY A 23 14.24 -1.31 19.00
C GLY A 23 13.56 -2.31 18.05
N SER A 24 13.03 -3.42 18.58
CA SER A 24 12.42 -4.49 17.78
C SER A 24 10.88 -4.57 17.88
N SER A 25 10.27 -3.99 18.90
CA SER A 25 8.81 -4.05 19.10
C SER A 25 8.25 -2.90 19.94
N ILE A 26 6.96 -2.64 19.79
CA ILE A 26 6.19 -1.68 20.59
C ILE A 26 4.99 -2.41 21.20
N PRO A 27 4.81 -2.42 22.53
CA PRO A 27 3.67 -3.09 23.15
C PRO A 27 2.37 -2.32 22.89
N VAL A 28 1.35 -3.04 22.43
CA VAL A 28 0.00 -2.50 22.21
C VAL A 28 -0.76 -2.49 23.54
N LYS A 29 -1.17 -1.30 23.98
CA LYS A 29 -1.97 -1.08 25.19
C LYS A 29 -3.41 -0.72 24.83
N SER A 30 -4.34 -0.97 25.75
CA SER A 30 -5.74 -0.57 25.57
C SER A 30 -5.87 0.93 25.32
N GLY A 31 -6.74 1.32 24.37
CA GLY A 31 -6.99 2.71 24.00
C GLY A 31 -5.95 3.32 23.04
N GLN A 32 -4.96 2.56 22.57
CA GLN A 32 -4.05 3.02 21.53
C GLN A 32 -4.72 3.03 20.15
N LYS A 33 -4.17 3.84 19.26
CA LYS A 33 -4.60 3.92 17.86
C LYS A 33 -3.41 4.12 16.94
N LEU A 34 -3.54 3.64 15.70
CA LEU A 34 -2.64 4.02 14.63
C LEU A 34 -3.16 5.28 13.96
N ARG A 35 -2.23 6.15 13.56
CA ARG A 35 -2.51 7.32 12.73
C ARG A 35 -1.46 7.39 11.62
N TYR A 36 -1.84 8.02 10.51
CA TYR A 36 -0.95 8.22 9.37
C TYR A 36 -0.39 6.90 8.84
N VAL A 37 -1.17 5.83 8.92
CA VAL A 37 -0.80 4.55 8.32
C VAL A 37 -0.74 4.75 6.81
N CYS A 38 0.33 4.23 6.22
CA CYS A 38 0.63 4.34 4.81
C CYS A 38 0.99 2.96 4.27
N PHE A 39 0.41 2.58 3.13
CA PHE A 39 0.76 1.37 2.41
C PHE A 39 1.27 1.75 1.02
N GLU A 40 2.51 1.37 0.74
CA GLU A 40 3.15 1.57 -0.56
C GLU A 40 3.48 0.21 -1.18
N PRO A 41 2.60 -0.31 -2.06
CA PRO A 41 2.89 -1.48 -2.87
C PRO A 41 4.23 -1.33 -3.60
N LYS A 42 5.07 -2.37 -3.51
CA LYS A 42 6.37 -2.44 -4.22
C LYS A 42 6.25 -3.21 -5.54
N SER A 43 5.28 -4.10 -5.64
CA SER A 43 4.92 -4.84 -6.85
C SER A 43 3.44 -5.20 -6.81
N PHE A 44 2.86 -5.43 -7.98
CA PHE A 44 1.54 -6.01 -8.14
C PHE A 44 1.67 -7.29 -8.95
N ALA A 45 1.07 -8.37 -8.45
CA ALA A 45 0.97 -9.62 -9.15
C ALA A 45 -0.50 -9.99 -9.28
N VAL A 46 -0.88 -10.52 -10.44
CA VAL A 46 -2.26 -10.91 -10.75
C VAL A 46 -2.25 -12.39 -11.10
N GLU A 47 -3.23 -13.13 -10.57
CA GLU A 47 -3.40 -14.53 -10.93
C GLU A 47 -3.80 -14.64 -12.40
N ALA A 48 -3.03 -15.39 -13.18
CA ALA A 48 -3.28 -15.64 -14.60
C ALA A 48 -3.06 -17.12 -14.91
N GLU A 49 -3.68 -17.58 -15.99
CA GLU A 49 -3.44 -18.92 -16.53
C GLU A 49 -2.15 -18.90 -17.36
N VAL A 50 -1.20 -19.78 -17.02
CA VAL A 50 0.07 -19.94 -17.72
C VAL A 50 0.07 -21.21 -18.57
N GLU A 51 1.11 -21.39 -19.39
CA GLU A 51 1.26 -22.60 -20.22
C GLU A 51 1.06 -23.88 -19.41
N GLY A 52 0.23 -24.78 -19.96
CA GLY A 52 -0.18 -26.02 -19.30
C GLY A 52 -1.39 -25.89 -18.37
N GLY A 53 -2.12 -24.78 -18.40
CA GLY A 53 -3.40 -24.60 -17.69
C GLY A 53 -3.26 -24.42 -16.17
N ARG A 54 -2.06 -24.08 -15.70
CA ARG A 54 -1.80 -23.79 -14.29
C ARG A 54 -2.12 -22.33 -13.99
N LYS A 55 -2.61 -22.05 -12.79
CA LYS A 55 -2.82 -20.68 -12.31
C LYS A 55 -1.64 -20.24 -11.45
N GLU A 56 -1.04 -19.12 -11.81
CA GLU A 56 0.10 -18.55 -11.10
C GLU A 56 -0.04 -17.02 -11.01
N PHE A 57 0.53 -16.42 -9.96
CA PHE A 57 0.62 -14.97 -9.85
C PHE A 57 1.77 -14.46 -10.71
N VAL A 58 1.43 -13.77 -11.81
CA VAL A 58 2.41 -13.18 -12.71
C VAL A 58 2.71 -11.75 -12.32
N THR A 59 3.98 -11.35 -12.43
CA THR A 59 4.38 -9.95 -12.16
C THR A 59 3.85 -9.06 -13.27
N THR A 60 3.27 -7.92 -12.88
CA THR A 60 2.60 -7.00 -13.81
C THR A 60 3.35 -5.66 -13.92
N LYS A 61 3.01 -4.88 -14.94
CA LYS A 61 3.50 -3.50 -15.11
C LYS A 61 2.43 -2.51 -14.69
N LEU A 62 2.77 -1.55 -13.84
CA LEU A 62 1.84 -0.52 -13.39
C LEU A 62 1.55 0.53 -14.49
N MET A 63 0.28 0.83 -14.73
CA MET A 63 -0.15 1.77 -15.78
C MET A 63 -0.61 3.13 -15.25
N THR A 64 -1.06 3.22 -14.00
CA THR A 64 -1.65 4.44 -13.40
C THR A 64 -0.64 5.42 -12.80
N ARG A 65 0.66 5.27 -13.10
CA ARG A 65 1.74 6.09 -12.54
C ARG A 65 1.74 6.06 -10.99
N GLN A 66 1.87 7.19 -10.31
CA GLN A 66 2.09 7.28 -8.86
C GLN A 66 0.79 7.64 -8.11
N THR A 67 -0.24 6.82 -8.25
CA THR A 67 -1.56 7.03 -7.61
C THR A 67 -2.05 5.81 -6.81
N TYR A 68 -1.12 4.97 -6.37
CA TYR A 68 -1.41 3.62 -5.86
C TYR A 68 -1.14 3.43 -4.37
N SER A 69 -0.53 4.42 -3.71
CA SER A 69 -0.24 4.34 -2.28
C SER A 69 -1.45 4.78 -1.46
N LEU A 70 -1.71 4.06 -0.38
CA LEU A 70 -2.71 4.42 0.62
C LEU A 70 -2.04 5.26 1.72
N ALA A 71 -2.75 6.23 2.26
CA ALA A 71 -2.18 7.19 3.20
C ALA A 71 -3.21 7.77 4.16
N TYR A 72 -2.72 8.36 5.25
CA TYR A 72 -3.55 9.02 6.26
C TYR A 72 -4.58 8.11 6.93
N ILE A 73 -4.39 6.78 6.84
CA ILE A 73 -5.29 5.82 7.45
C ILE A 73 -5.15 5.89 8.97
N GLU A 74 -6.28 5.86 9.67
CA GLU A 74 -6.33 5.83 11.12
C GLU A 74 -7.41 4.89 11.68
N GLY A 75 -7.21 4.52 12.94
CA GLY A 75 -8.19 3.71 13.67
C GLY A 75 -7.63 3.05 14.94
N PRO A 76 -8.51 2.48 15.78
CA PRO A 76 -8.13 1.91 17.06
C PRO A 76 -7.35 0.60 16.92
N LEU A 77 -6.47 0.37 17.89
CA LEU A 77 -5.86 -0.92 18.15
C LEU A 77 -6.50 -1.57 19.37
N THR A 78 -6.81 -2.85 19.27
CA THR A 78 -7.09 -3.69 20.44
C THR A 78 -5.90 -4.60 20.72
N ALA A 79 -5.71 -4.98 21.98
CA ALA A 79 -4.66 -5.92 22.37
C ALA A 79 -5.25 -7.32 22.58
N ASN A 80 -4.45 -8.36 22.31
CA ASN A 80 -4.72 -9.78 22.59
C ASN A 80 -6.00 -10.38 21.95
N PRO A 81 -6.01 -10.67 20.64
CA PRO A 81 -4.94 -10.45 19.66
C PRO A 81 -4.83 -8.98 19.24
N VAL A 82 -3.69 -8.59 18.66
CA VAL A 82 -3.57 -7.25 18.07
C VAL A 82 -4.50 -7.18 16.86
N THR A 83 -5.53 -6.34 16.94
CA THR A 83 -6.38 -6.04 15.78
C THR A 83 -6.32 -4.55 15.50
N PHE A 84 -6.33 -4.21 14.22
CA PHE A 84 -6.42 -2.85 13.73
C PHE A 84 -7.72 -2.72 12.95
N LYS A 85 -8.59 -1.78 13.36
CA LYS A 85 -9.83 -1.47 12.66
C LYS A 85 -9.68 -0.12 12.01
N ILE A 86 -9.78 -0.06 10.69
CA ILE A 86 -9.77 1.19 9.93
C ILE A 86 -11.07 1.94 10.20
N GLU A 87 -10.98 3.24 10.47
CA GLU A 87 -12.13 4.13 10.66
C GLU A 87 -12.19 5.24 9.60
N ASP A 88 -11.03 5.73 9.15
CA ASP A 88 -10.94 6.81 8.16
C ASP A 88 -9.57 6.76 7.44
N GLY A 89 -9.46 7.52 6.34
CA GLY A 89 -8.25 7.75 5.56
C GLY A 89 -8.43 7.51 4.07
N LEU A 90 -7.33 7.63 3.32
CA LEU A 90 -7.27 7.21 1.92
C LEU A 90 -6.99 5.70 1.89
N ASP A 91 -8.04 4.92 2.02
CA ASP A 91 -8.02 3.46 2.23
C ASP A 91 -8.25 2.63 0.97
N HIS A 92 -8.42 3.28 -0.18
CA HIS A 92 -8.48 2.63 -1.48
C HIS A 92 -7.81 3.47 -2.57
N ALA A 93 -7.23 2.81 -3.58
CA ALA A 93 -6.58 3.44 -4.72
C ALA A 93 -6.90 2.73 -6.03
N ALA A 94 -7.54 3.45 -6.96
CA ALA A 94 -7.82 2.96 -8.30
C ALA A 94 -6.52 2.72 -9.08
N THR A 95 -6.27 1.44 -9.37
CA THR A 95 -5.03 0.95 -9.95
C THR A 95 -5.33 0.15 -11.20
N THR A 96 -4.49 0.31 -12.22
CA THR A 96 -4.53 -0.55 -13.41
C THR A 96 -3.13 -1.05 -13.67
N VAL A 97 -3.03 -2.36 -13.85
CA VAL A 97 -1.79 -3.03 -14.23
C VAL A 97 -1.96 -3.71 -15.57
N GLN A 98 -0.84 -3.99 -16.23
CA GLN A 98 -0.80 -4.72 -17.48
C GLN A 98 -0.07 -6.05 -17.28
N LEU A 99 -0.72 -7.12 -17.72
CA LEU A 99 -0.15 -8.47 -17.79
C LEU A 99 0.93 -8.54 -18.90
N PRO A 100 1.80 -9.57 -18.89
CA PRO A 100 2.85 -9.74 -19.91
C PRO A 100 2.33 -9.88 -21.35
N ASP A 101 1.13 -10.41 -21.53
CA ASP A 101 0.44 -10.57 -22.82
C ASP A 101 -0.21 -9.27 -23.32
N GLY A 102 -0.22 -8.22 -22.50
CA GLY A 102 -0.74 -6.91 -22.82
C GLY A 102 -2.15 -6.62 -22.27
N GLU A 103 -2.84 -7.61 -21.68
CA GLU A 103 -4.14 -7.40 -21.04
C GLU A 103 -4.04 -6.40 -19.87
N ARG A 104 -5.07 -5.56 -19.70
CA ARG A 104 -5.14 -4.58 -18.61
C ARG A 104 -6.17 -4.99 -17.58
N VAL A 105 -5.73 -5.08 -16.32
CA VAL A 105 -6.58 -5.46 -15.19
C VAL A 105 -6.73 -4.26 -14.26
N PRO A 106 -7.92 -3.62 -14.22
CA PRO A 106 -8.23 -2.58 -13.25
C PRO A 106 -8.72 -3.19 -11.93
N PHE A 107 -8.30 -2.61 -10.80
CA PHE A 107 -8.75 -2.97 -9.46
C PHE A 107 -8.64 -1.78 -8.50
N LEU A 108 -9.29 -1.88 -7.34
CA LEU A 108 -9.05 -0.99 -6.21
C LEU A 108 -8.10 -1.71 -5.26
N PHE A 109 -6.91 -1.16 -5.07
CA PHE A 109 -6.02 -1.59 -3.99
C PHE A 109 -6.51 -1.00 -2.67
#